data_AF-A0A401ZMT4-F1
#
_entry.id   AF-A0A401ZMT4-F1
#
_cell.length_a   1.000
_cell.length_b   1.000
_cell.length_c   1.000
_cell.angle_alpha   90.00
_cell.angle_beta   90.00
_cell.angle_gamma   90.00
#
_symmetry.space_group_name_H-M   'P 1'
#
loop_
_entity.id
_entity.type
_entity.pdbx_description
1 polymer ?
#
loop_
_entity_poly.entity_id
_entity_poly.type
_entity_poly.pdbx_seq_one_letter_code
_entity_poly.pdbx_strand_id
1 'polypeptide(L)'
;MSQADHATNKQANRSQSDNTAELRKSPMMAHLLDALEKQEDIGHYGRLTFAMIARHFLSDDEIVDLLSHQPDHNATDSRALLQQVKQRNYNPPKRERILEWQAQQDFPICPDPENPDACNVYQELNFPPDIFDQINNYHEEQVKAEEKQNS
;
A
#
# COMPACT_ATOMS: atom_id res chain seq x y z
N MET A 1 10.19 -34.32 16.45
CA MET A 1 10.07 -33.15 15.56
C MET A 1 9.70 -33.70 14.19
N SER A 2 8.47 -33.48 13.75
CA SER A 2 7.77 -34.33 12.78
C SER A 2 7.83 -33.72 11.38
N GLN A 3 7.73 -34.57 10.34
CA GLN A 3 7.79 -34.16 8.93
C GLN A 3 6.64 -33.19 8.52
N ALA A 4 5.60 -33.09 9.35
CA ALA A 4 4.49 -32.16 9.18
C ALA A 4 4.88 -30.67 9.37
N ASP A 5 5.87 -30.36 10.21
CA ASP A 5 6.27 -28.97 10.50
C ASP A 5 7.00 -28.30 9.32
N HIS A 6 7.64 -29.10 8.45
CA HIS A 6 8.42 -28.60 7.32
C HIS A 6 7.56 -28.28 6.08
N ALA A 7 6.44 -28.97 5.89
CA ALA A 7 5.56 -28.75 4.74
C ALA A 7 4.79 -27.42 4.86
N THR A 8 4.29 -27.11 6.06
CA THR A 8 3.52 -25.89 6.34
C THR A 8 4.37 -24.62 6.17
N ASN A 9 5.63 -24.66 6.63
CA ASN A 9 6.55 -23.52 6.53
C ASN A 9 6.97 -23.24 5.07
N LYS A 10 7.15 -24.29 4.26
CA LYS A 10 7.52 -24.14 2.83
C LYS A 10 6.40 -23.53 1.99
N GLN A 11 5.15 -23.81 2.34
CA GLN A 11 3.99 -23.29 1.61
C GLN A 11 3.69 -21.84 2.00
N ALA A 12 3.82 -21.48 3.28
CA ALA A 12 3.71 -20.11 3.76
C ALA A 12 4.78 -19.19 3.14
N ASN A 13 6.05 -19.62 3.13
CA ASN A 13 7.14 -18.85 2.51
C ASN A 13 6.95 -18.64 1.00
N ARG A 14 6.33 -19.60 0.29
CA ARG A 14 6.06 -19.47 -1.15
C ARG A 14 4.95 -18.47 -1.43
N SER A 15 3.85 -18.54 -0.67
CA SER A 15 2.77 -17.55 -0.79
C SER A 15 3.26 -16.14 -0.44
N GLN A 16 4.15 -16.03 0.54
CA GLN A 16 4.80 -14.77 0.90
C GLN A 16 5.63 -14.20 -0.25
N SER A 17 6.51 -15.02 -0.85
CA SER A 17 7.33 -14.60 -1.99
C SER A 17 6.48 -14.21 -3.20
N ASP A 18 5.37 -14.91 -3.43
CA ASP A 18 4.46 -14.63 -4.54
C ASP A 18 3.75 -13.26 -4.33
N ASN A 19 3.31 -12.96 -3.10
CA ASN A 19 2.65 -11.69 -2.77
C ASN A 19 3.60 -10.49 -2.85
N THR A 20 4.83 -10.62 -2.35
CA THR A 20 5.85 -9.58 -2.53
C THR A 20 6.20 -9.40 -4.02
N ALA A 21 6.25 -10.50 -4.79
CA ALA A 21 6.49 -10.43 -6.24
C ALA A 21 5.37 -9.70 -6.98
N GLU A 22 4.10 -9.86 -6.57
CA GLU A 22 2.98 -9.09 -7.11
C GLU A 22 3.14 -7.59 -6.83
N LEU A 23 3.47 -7.20 -5.60
CA LEU A 23 3.74 -5.79 -5.27
C LEU A 23 4.87 -5.20 -6.10
N ARG A 24 5.95 -5.96 -6.31
CA ARG A 24 7.11 -5.53 -7.10
C ARG A 24 6.82 -5.35 -8.60
N LYS A 25 5.64 -5.71 -9.11
CA LYS A 25 5.21 -5.37 -10.48
C LYS A 25 4.99 -3.87 -10.67
N SER A 26 4.64 -3.14 -9.61
CA SER A 26 4.62 -1.68 -9.62
C SER A 26 6.04 -1.16 -9.40
N PRO A 27 6.61 -0.38 -10.35
CA PRO A 27 7.93 0.24 -10.15
C PRO A 27 7.99 1.11 -8.90
N MET A 28 6.89 1.80 -8.58
CA MET A 28 6.76 2.62 -7.37
C MET A 28 6.80 1.76 -6.10
N MET A 29 6.06 0.65 -6.05
CA MET A 29 6.07 -0.23 -4.88
C MET A 29 7.38 -1.00 -4.74
N ALA A 30 8.01 -1.40 -5.86
CA ALA A 30 9.35 -1.97 -5.84
C ALA A 30 10.37 -0.98 -5.25
N HIS A 31 10.31 0.29 -5.66
CA HIS A 31 11.15 1.35 -5.10
C HIS A 31 10.95 1.52 -3.58
N LEU A 32 9.71 1.56 -3.11
CA LEU A 32 9.41 1.66 -1.68
C LEU A 32 9.89 0.41 -0.90
N LEU A 33 9.67 -0.80 -1.44
CA LEU A 33 10.15 -2.04 -0.83
C LEU A 33 11.67 -2.06 -0.70
N ASP A 34 12.39 -1.66 -1.76
CA ASP A 34 13.84 -1.62 -1.76
C ASP A 34 14.39 -0.61 -0.72
N ALA A 35 13.70 0.52 -0.52
CA ALA A 35 14.05 1.50 0.51
C ALA A 35 13.79 0.96 1.92
N LEU A 36 12.64 0.30 2.15
CA LEU A 36 12.30 -0.34 3.43
C LEU A 36 13.27 -1.46 3.81
N GLU A 37 13.63 -2.31 2.86
CA GLU A 37 14.61 -3.39 3.06
C GLU A 37 16.01 -2.85 3.39
N LYS A 38 16.34 -1.65 2.90
CA LYS A 38 17.57 -0.91 3.24
C LYS A 38 17.44 -0.07 4.52
N GLN A 39 16.29 -0.11 5.19
CA GLN A 39 16.00 0.68 6.40
C GLN A 39 16.10 2.20 6.16
N GLU A 40 15.81 2.63 4.93
CA GLU A 40 15.78 4.03 4.55
C GLU A 40 14.46 4.68 5.02
N ASP A 41 14.53 5.94 5.47
CA ASP A 41 13.33 6.70 5.83
C ASP A 41 12.57 7.12 4.57
N ILE A 42 11.42 6.50 4.33
CA ILE A 42 10.55 6.83 3.19
C ILE A 42 9.59 7.99 3.50
N GLY A 43 9.72 8.62 4.67
CA GLY A 43 8.89 9.72 5.13
C GLY A 43 7.47 9.30 5.52
N HIS A 44 6.74 10.23 6.13
CA HIS A 44 5.38 9.98 6.61
C HIS A 44 4.43 9.55 5.49
N TYR A 45 4.46 10.24 4.35
CA TYR A 45 3.58 9.94 3.24
C TYR A 45 4.00 8.69 2.47
N GLY A 46 5.30 8.37 2.45
CA GLY A 46 5.77 7.08 1.94
C GLY A 46 5.22 5.92 2.76
N ARG A 47 5.31 6.00 4.10
CA ARG A 47 4.75 4.98 5.01
C ARG A 47 3.24 4.83 4.84
N LEU A 48 2.51 5.94 4.77
CA LEU A 48 1.05 5.92 4.55
C LEU A 48 0.69 5.29 3.20
N THR A 49 1.35 5.71 2.11
CA THR A 49 1.13 5.18 0.77
C THR A 49 1.41 3.68 0.73
N PHE A 50 2.56 3.26 1.28
CA PHE A 50 2.92 1.85 1.37
C PHE A 50 1.86 1.04 2.13
N ALA A 51 1.43 1.49 3.33
CA ALA A 51 0.43 0.79 4.12
C ALA A 51 -0.95 0.69 3.43
N MET A 52 -1.37 1.74 2.73
CA MET A 52 -2.64 1.76 1.97
C MET A 52 -2.67 0.71 0.85
N ILE A 53 -1.52 0.47 0.20
CA ILE A 53 -1.40 -0.46 -0.92
C ILE A 53 -1.07 -1.88 -0.42
N ALA A 54 -0.01 -2.01 0.38
CA ALA A 54 0.55 -3.30 0.80
C ALA A 54 -0.44 -4.15 1.62
N ARG A 55 -1.40 -3.53 2.33
CA ARG A 55 -2.45 -4.25 3.09
C ARG A 55 -3.30 -5.21 2.25
N HIS A 56 -3.29 -5.05 0.93
CA HIS A 56 -4.03 -5.90 0.00
C HIS A 56 -3.22 -7.09 -0.52
N PHE A 57 -1.93 -7.17 -0.20
CA PHE A 57 -1.00 -8.18 -0.70
C PHE A 57 -0.22 -8.88 0.42
N LEU A 58 0.23 -8.14 1.42
CA LEU A 58 1.04 -8.65 2.53
C LEU A 58 0.20 -8.83 3.79
N SER A 59 0.68 -9.70 4.69
CA SER A 59 0.12 -9.81 6.03
C SER A 59 0.48 -8.61 6.91
N ASP A 60 -0.28 -8.43 7.99
CA ASP A 60 -0.06 -7.30 8.91
C ASP A 60 1.32 -7.34 9.55
N ASP A 61 1.80 -8.53 9.92
CA ASP A 61 3.10 -8.67 10.56
C ASP A 61 4.23 -8.37 9.59
N GLU A 62 4.11 -8.68 8.29
CA GLU A 62 5.10 -8.29 7.28
C GLU A 62 5.14 -6.78 7.06
N ILE A 63 3.97 -6.14 6.97
CA ILE A 63 3.89 -4.68 6.81
C ILE A 63 4.50 -3.99 8.02
N VAL A 64 4.17 -4.48 9.23
CA VAL A 64 4.71 -3.95 10.48
C VAL A 64 6.22 -4.16 10.55
N ASP A 65 6.71 -5.35 10.20
CA ASP A 65 8.14 -5.65 10.18
C ASP A 65 8.89 -4.68 9.27
N LEU A 66 8.47 -4.55 8.00
CA LEU A 66 9.08 -3.64 7.04
C LEU A 66 9.07 -2.17 7.50
N LEU A 67 7.94 -1.69 8.03
CA LEU A 67 7.83 -0.29 8.48
C LEU A 67 8.61 -0.01 9.77
N SER A 68 8.71 -0.98 10.68
CA SER A 68 9.27 -0.79 12.02
C SER A 68 10.78 -0.61 12.08
N HIS A 69 11.46 -0.86 10.97
CA HIS A 69 12.91 -0.69 10.84
C HIS A 69 13.32 0.71 10.38
N GLN A 70 12.38 1.62 10.14
CA GLN A 70 12.68 2.99 9.73
C GLN A 70 13.12 3.87 10.90
N PRO A 71 13.96 4.89 10.65
CA PRO A 71 14.28 5.92 11.63
C PRO A 71 13.01 6.52 12.24
N ASP A 72 12.97 6.64 13.57
CA ASP A 72 11.86 7.21 14.33
C ASP A 72 10.47 6.59 14.08
N HIS A 73 10.41 5.34 13.57
CA HIS A 73 9.15 4.63 13.37
C HIS A 73 9.27 3.17 13.81
N ASN A 74 8.70 2.84 14.97
CA ASN A 74 8.82 1.50 15.55
C ASN A 74 7.60 0.60 15.22
N ALA A 75 7.62 -0.64 15.73
CA ALA A 75 6.55 -1.62 15.52
C ALA A 75 5.19 -1.19 16.10
N THR A 76 5.17 -0.45 17.21
CA THR A 76 3.93 0.09 17.79
C THR A 76 3.31 1.13 16.87
N ASP A 77 4.12 2.05 16.35
CA ASP A 77 3.67 3.08 15.42
C ASP A 77 3.20 2.47 14.10
N SER A 78 3.91 1.45 13.62
CA SER A 78 3.56 0.71 12.40
C SER A 78 2.21 0.00 12.53
N ARG A 79 1.95 -0.67 13.68
CA ARG A 79 0.67 -1.31 13.98
C ARG A 79 -0.47 -0.28 14.06
N ALA A 80 -0.22 0.86 14.71
CA ALA A 80 -1.20 1.94 14.82
C ALA A 80 -1.56 2.53 13.44
N LEU A 81 -0.57 2.78 12.58
CA LEU A 81 -0.78 3.24 11.21
C LEU A 81 -1.62 2.24 10.41
N LEU A 82 -1.22 0.96 10.40
CA LEU A 82 -1.94 -0.06 9.65
C LEU A 82 -3.38 -0.23 10.15
N GLN A 83 -3.59 -0.19 11.47
CA GLN A 83 -4.91 -0.23 12.07
C GLN A 83 -5.76 0.97 11.63
N GLN A 84 -5.20 2.18 11.63
CA GLN A 84 -5.88 3.39 11.18
C GLN A 84 -6.31 3.28 9.72
N VAL A 85 -5.41 2.81 8.84
CA VAL A 85 -5.67 2.62 7.41
C VAL A 85 -6.82 1.63 7.20
N LYS A 86 -6.82 0.52 7.94
CA LYS A 86 -7.88 -0.49 7.88
C LYS A 86 -9.22 0.02 8.40
N GLN A 87 -9.23 0.70 9.55
CA GLN A 87 -10.46 1.23 10.16
C GLN A 87 -11.12 2.29 9.30
N ARG A 88 -10.33 3.16 8.66
CA ARG A 88 -10.83 4.18 7.73
C ARG A 88 -11.12 3.62 6.35
N ASN A 89 -10.76 2.35 6.12
CA ASN A 89 -10.86 1.65 4.86
C ASN A 89 -10.37 2.49 3.67
N TYR A 90 -9.16 3.03 3.80
CA TYR A 90 -8.61 3.87 2.74
C TYR A 90 -8.39 3.10 1.44
N ASN A 91 -8.91 3.63 0.34
CA ASN A 91 -8.59 3.14 -1.00
C ASN A 91 -7.13 3.47 -1.35
N PRO A 92 -6.41 2.61 -2.09
CA PRO A 92 -5.09 2.93 -2.63
C PRO A 92 -5.07 4.34 -3.28
N PRO A 93 -4.06 5.18 -3.00
CA PRO A 93 -4.06 6.54 -3.52
C PRO A 93 -3.89 6.56 -5.04
N LYS A 94 -4.53 7.52 -5.71
CA LYS A 94 -4.30 7.80 -7.13
C LYS A 94 -2.95 8.51 -7.32
N ARG A 95 -2.42 8.48 -8.54
CA ARG A 95 -1.16 9.13 -8.92
C ARG A 95 -1.10 10.59 -8.48
N GLU A 96 -2.16 11.36 -8.73
CA GLU A 96 -2.18 12.79 -8.42
C GLU A 96 -1.98 13.03 -6.92
N ARG A 97 -2.63 12.22 -6.08
CA ARG A 97 -2.48 12.31 -4.63
C ARG A 97 -1.08 11.90 -4.17
N ILE A 98 -0.50 10.87 -4.80
CA ILE A 98 0.88 10.45 -4.51
C ILE A 98 1.86 11.59 -4.80
N LEU A 99 1.72 12.27 -5.95
CA LEU A 99 2.57 13.40 -6.33
C LEU A 99 2.38 14.61 -5.39
N GLU A 100 1.15 14.91 -4.99
CA GLU A 100 0.85 15.97 -4.00
C GLU A 100 1.50 15.70 -2.64
N TRP A 101 1.48 14.45 -2.18
CA TRP A 101 2.10 14.03 -0.92
C TRP A 101 3.62 14.01 -1.01
N GLN A 102 4.17 13.51 -2.12
CA GLN A 102 5.61 13.54 -2.38
C GLN A 102 6.16 14.96 -2.32
N ALA A 103 5.45 15.96 -2.86
CA ALA A 103 5.90 17.35 -2.82
C ALA A 103 6.05 17.94 -1.40
N GLN A 104 5.58 17.22 -0.36
CA GLN A 104 5.63 17.64 1.05
C GLN A 104 6.71 16.90 1.87
N GLN A 105 7.50 16.04 1.23
CA GLN A 105 8.58 15.29 1.89
C GLN A 105 9.80 15.14 0.98
N ASP A 106 10.94 14.78 1.56
CA ASP A 106 12.19 14.67 0.80
C ASP A 106 12.28 13.36 -0.01
N PHE A 107 11.76 12.26 0.55
CA PHE A 107 11.81 10.95 -0.12
C PHE A 107 10.83 10.89 -1.31
N PRO A 108 11.28 10.55 -2.53
CA PRO A 108 10.43 10.48 -3.71
C PRO A 108 9.59 9.19 -3.71
N ILE A 109 8.30 9.28 -3.38
CA ILE A 109 7.39 8.12 -3.40
C ILE A 109 7.29 7.55 -4.83
N CYS A 110 7.08 8.43 -5.81
CA CYS A 110 7.08 8.19 -7.23
C CYS A 110 8.47 8.50 -7.82
N PRO A 111 9.25 7.48 -8.21
CA PRO A 111 10.64 7.68 -8.66
C PRO A 111 10.76 8.35 -10.03
N ASP A 112 9.70 8.32 -10.84
CA ASP A 112 9.63 8.93 -12.17
C ASP A 112 8.39 9.83 -12.30
N PRO A 113 8.39 11.01 -11.63
CA PRO A 113 7.22 11.87 -11.56
C PRO A 113 6.90 12.55 -12.90
N GLU A 114 7.85 12.68 -13.81
CA GLU A 114 7.64 13.31 -15.13
C GLU A 114 6.95 12.37 -16.12
N ASN A 115 7.02 11.06 -15.90
CA ASN A 115 6.32 10.07 -16.70
C ASN A 115 4.84 10.00 -16.33
N PRO A 116 3.91 10.39 -17.23
CA PRO A 116 2.48 10.43 -16.93
C PRO A 116 1.88 9.05 -16.60
N ASP A 117 2.51 7.96 -17.04
CA ASP A 117 2.03 6.60 -16.85
C ASP A 117 2.62 5.92 -15.60
N ALA A 118 3.55 6.58 -14.89
CA ALA A 118 4.17 6.02 -13.69
C ALA A 118 3.27 6.16 -12.45
N CYS A 119 3.50 5.33 -11.43
CA CYS A 119 2.89 5.48 -10.09
C CYS A 119 1.36 5.42 -10.10
N ASN A 120 0.81 4.77 -11.13
CA ASN A 120 -0.61 4.47 -11.23
C ASN A 120 -0.85 3.03 -10.75
N VAL A 121 -0.97 2.86 -9.44
CA VAL A 121 -1.08 1.54 -8.81
C VAL A 121 -2.26 0.71 -9.33
N TYR A 122 -3.33 1.35 -9.78
CA TYR A 122 -4.50 0.65 -10.36
C TYR A 122 -4.24 0.06 -11.74
N GLN A 123 -3.27 0.60 -12.48
CA GLN A 123 -2.80 0.02 -13.75
C GLN A 123 -1.65 -0.95 -13.55
N GLU A 124 -0.82 -0.72 -12.53
CA GLU A 124 0.40 -1.47 -12.26
C GLU A 124 0.16 -2.76 -11.45
N LEU A 125 -0.91 -2.82 -10.64
CA LEU A 125 -1.19 -3.93 -9.72
C LEU A 125 -2.57 -4.53 -9.93
N ASN A 126 -2.68 -5.83 -9.64
CA ASN A 126 -3.95 -6.56 -9.64
C ASN A 126 -4.58 -6.49 -8.25
N PHE A 127 -5.39 -5.46 -8.00
CA PHE A 127 -6.12 -5.36 -6.74
C PHE A 127 -7.29 -6.35 -6.66
N PRO A 128 -7.66 -6.79 -5.45
CA PRO A 128 -8.91 -7.48 -5.20
C PRO A 128 -10.13 -6.74 -5.80
N PRO A 129 -11.11 -7.43 -6.41
CA PRO A 129 -12.25 -6.80 -7.09
C PRO A 129 -13.07 -5.84 -6.20
N ASP A 130 -13.17 -6.13 -4.91
CA ASP A 130 -13.93 -5.37 -3.92
C ASP A 130 -13.41 -3.93 -3.73
N ILE A 131 -12.15 -3.65 -4.10
CA ILE A 131 -11.59 -2.29 -4.09
C ILE A 131 -12.27 -1.40 -5.13
N PHE A 132 -12.59 -1.96 -6.31
CA PHE A 132 -13.25 -1.20 -7.37
C PHE A 132 -14.73 -0.96 -7.05
N ASP A 133 -15.38 -1.90 -6.37
CA ASP A 133 -16.78 -1.78 -5.94
C ASP A 133 -16.96 -0.62 -4.93
N GLN A 134 -15.99 -0.41 -4.05
CA GLN A 134 -16.01 0.68 -3.06
C GLN A 134 -15.81 2.05 -3.70
N ILE A 135 -15.03 2.15 -4.78
CA ILE A 135 -14.86 3.40 -5.54
C ILE A 135 -16.16 3.78 -6.25
N ASN A 136 -16.83 2.81 -6.88
CA ASN A 136 -18.07 3.05 -7.61
C ASN A 136 -19.22 3.52 -6.69
N ASN A 137 -19.36 2.91 -5.51
CA ASN A 137 -20.41 3.27 -4.56
C ASN A 137 -20.29 4.71 -4.04
N TYR A 138 -19.06 5.22 -3.83
CA TYR A 138 -18.84 6.61 -3.42
C TYR A 138 -19.29 7.61 -4.48
N HIS A 139 -19.01 7.33 -5.76
CA HIS A 139 -19.45 8.19 -6.86
C HIS A 139 -20.97 8.17 -7.02
N GLU A 140 -21.61 7.02 -6.84
CA GLU A 140 -23.08 6.93 -6.87
C GLU A 140 -23.75 7.71 -5.74
N GLU A 141 -23.20 7.69 -4.52
CA GLU A 141 -23.75 8.46 -3.40
C GLU A 141 -23.62 9.98 -3.59
N GLN A 142 -22.51 10.45 -4.17
CA GLN A 142 -22.31 11.87 -4.50
C GLN A 142 -23.32 12.33 -5.58
N VAL A 143 -23.48 11.55 -6.66
CA VAL A 143 -24.46 11.87 -7.72
C VAL A 143 -25.89 11.89 -7.16
N LYS A 144 -26.26 10.90 -6.33
CA LYS A 144 -27.58 10.85 -5.68
C LYS A 144 -27.80 11.99 -4.67
N ALA A 145 -26.74 12.52 -4.05
CA ALA A 145 -26.82 13.66 -3.14
C ALA A 145 -26.96 14.99 -3.89
N GLU A 146 -26.27 15.16 -5.01
CA GLU A 146 -26.38 16.33 -5.90
C GLU A 146 -27.76 16.41 -6.58
N GLU A 147 -28.31 15.27 -7.02
CA GLU A 147 -29.66 15.22 -7.62
C GLU A 147 -30.77 15.60 -6.62
N LYS A 148 -30.61 15.24 -5.33
CA LYS A 148 -31.56 15.60 -4.27
C LYS A 148 -31.46 17.05 -3.81
N GLN A 149 -30.35 17.73 -4.05
CA GLN A 149 -30.20 19.17 -3.74
C GLN A 149 -30.68 20.07 -4.88
N ASN A 150 -30.75 19.53 -6.11
CA ASN A 150 -31.20 20.24 -7.32
C ASN A 150 -32.67 19.93 -7.71
N SER A 151 -33.43 19.20 -6.87
CA SER A 151 -34.87 18.91 -7.05
C SER A 151 -35.71 19.59 -5.99
#